data_AF-A0A951DCU1-F1
#
_entry.id   AF-A0A951DCU1-F1
#
_cell.length_a   1.000
_cell.length_b   1.000
_cell.length_c   1.000
_cell.angle_alpha   90.00
_cell.angle_beta   90.00
_cell.angle_gamma   90.00
#
_symmetry.space_group_name_H-M   'P 1'
#
loop_
_entity.id
_entity.type
_entity.pdbx_description
1 polymer ?
#
loop_
_entity_poly.entity_id
_entity_poly.type
_entity_poly.pdbx_seq_one_letter_code
_entity_poly.pdbx_strand_id
1 'polypeptide(L)'
;NSCLNSVLTRRLGIPITLSLLYMEVGRRLGRTVEGIGLPGHFIVGCSDKVSTYWIDPFHGGRILTFADCCKLAKEASDADLRANPALLAPLPKRQILIRMLSNLKVIYLRGESFNKARQVLDLLISAMPDYPEEYRHRGTVHLRQLNHRAAKEDLETYLRLEPNAPEREEVKKQLLLIERWKAGLN
;
A
#
# COMPACT_ATOMS: atom_id res chain seq x y z
N ASN A 1 -8.88 9.71 4.91
CA ASN A 1 -9.57 9.26 3.69
C ASN A 1 -9.30 7.79 3.34
N SER A 2 -8.48 7.04 4.08
CA SER A 2 -8.25 5.61 3.82
C SER A 2 -9.16 4.67 4.61
N CYS A 3 -9.69 5.10 5.77
CA CYS A 3 -10.65 4.32 6.54
C CYS A 3 -12.06 4.43 5.93
N LEU A 4 -12.64 3.31 5.51
CA LEU A 4 -13.88 3.30 4.72
C LEU A 4 -15.08 3.89 5.48
N ASN A 5 -15.18 3.64 6.78
CA ASN A 5 -16.20 4.24 7.65
C ASN A 5 -16.15 5.78 7.58
N SER A 6 -14.96 6.37 7.68
CA SER A 6 -14.79 7.83 7.57
C SER A 6 -15.07 8.34 6.16
N VAL A 7 -14.73 7.57 5.11
CA VAL A 7 -15.05 7.93 3.72
C VAL A 7 -16.56 8.01 3.52
N LEU A 8 -17.31 7.04 4.03
CA LEU A 8 -18.78 7.03 3.95
C LEU A 8 -19.40 8.20 4.70
N THR A 9 -18.95 8.49 5.92
CA THR A 9 -19.46 9.62 6.71
C THR A 9 -19.15 10.97 6.06
N ARG A 10 -17.91 11.16 5.59
CA ARG A 10 -17.44 12.46 5.06
C ARG A 10 -17.73 12.66 3.57
N ARG A 11 -18.08 11.58 2.86
CA ARG A 11 -18.18 11.53 1.39
C ARG A 11 -16.90 12.00 0.68
N LEU A 12 -15.75 11.79 1.33
CA LEU A 12 -14.43 12.19 0.84
C LEU A 12 -13.46 11.03 1.00
N GLY A 13 -13.01 10.49 -0.14
CA GLY A 13 -12.09 9.37 -0.23
C GLY A 13 -10.83 9.70 -1.03
N ILE A 14 -9.91 8.75 -1.07
CA ILE A 14 -8.80 8.68 -2.04
C ILE A 14 -9.18 7.74 -3.19
N PRO A 15 -8.43 7.72 -4.32
CA PRO A 15 -8.79 6.95 -5.50
C PRO A 15 -9.15 5.49 -5.23
N ILE A 16 -8.33 4.78 -4.45
CA ILE A 16 -8.59 3.37 -4.14
C ILE A 16 -9.84 3.16 -3.28
N THR A 17 -10.13 4.05 -2.33
CA THR A 17 -11.31 3.89 -1.45
C THR A 17 -12.62 4.19 -2.17
N LEU A 18 -12.63 5.20 -3.06
CA LEU A 18 -13.81 5.49 -3.87
C LEU A 18 -14.02 4.42 -4.93
N SER A 19 -12.94 3.88 -5.50
CA SER A 19 -13.00 2.73 -6.40
C SER A 19 -13.53 1.47 -5.72
N LEU A 20 -13.13 1.19 -4.47
CA LEU A 20 -13.67 0.07 -3.72
C LEU A 20 -15.18 0.21 -3.48
N LEU A 21 -15.64 1.42 -3.12
CA LEU A 21 -17.07 1.70 -3.00
C LEU A 21 -17.80 1.49 -4.33
N TYR A 22 -17.22 1.98 -5.43
CA TYR A 22 -17.77 1.82 -6.77
C TYR A 22 -17.91 0.35 -7.16
N MET A 23 -16.85 -0.45 -6.92
CA MET A 23 -16.86 -1.90 -7.16
C MET A 23 -17.97 -2.59 -6.35
N GLU A 24 -18.12 -2.22 -5.09
CA GLU A 24 -19.05 -2.87 -4.16
C GLU A 24 -20.51 -2.46 -4.42
N VAL A 25 -20.75 -1.25 -4.93
CA VAL A 25 -22.05 -0.82 -5.48
C VAL A 25 -22.35 -1.55 -6.79
N GLY A 26 -21.40 -1.58 -7.73
CA GLY A 26 -21.53 -2.29 -9.01
C GLY A 26 -21.89 -3.76 -8.80
N ARG A 27 -21.20 -4.44 -7.88
CA ARG A 27 -21.49 -5.82 -7.50
C ARG A 27 -22.93 -6.03 -7.01
N ARG A 28 -23.47 -5.11 -6.18
CA ARG A 28 -24.87 -5.16 -5.73
C ARG A 28 -25.88 -4.95 -6.85
N LEU A 29 -25.49 -4.22 -7.89
CA LEU A 29 -26.29 -4.01 -9.10
C LEU A 29 -26.08 -5.11 -10.15
N GLY A 30 -25.38 -6.20 -9.82
CA GLY A 30 -25.10 -7.30 -10.74
C GLY A 30 -24.12 -6.94 -11.87
N ARG A 31 -23.28 -5.91 -11.67
CA ARG A 31 -22.24 -5.49 -12.62
C ARG A 31 -20.87 -6.01 -12.20
N THR A 32 -20.09 -6.43 -13.19
CA THR A 32 -18.68 -6.76 -13.01
C THR A 32 -17.86 -5.48 -13.08
N VAL A 33 -17.33 -5.08 -11.92
CA VAL A 33 -16.48 -3.90 -11.78
C VAL A 33 -15.21 -4.32 -11.07
N GLU A 34 -14.07 -4.10 -11.72
CA GLU A 34 -12.77 -4.59 -11.29
C GLU A 34 -11.84 -3.43 -10.96
N GLY A 35 -11.04 -3.56 -9.90
CA GLY A 35 -10.11 -2.50 -9.49
C GLY A 35 -8.84 -2.54 -10.33
N ILE A 36 -8.39 -1.40 -10.82
CA ILE A 36 -7.19 -1.28 -11.66
C ILE A 36 -6.18 -0.35 -10.98
N GLY A 37 -4.98 -0.90 -10.79
CA GLY A 37 -3.89 -0.23 -10.07
C GLY A 37 -3.03 0.66 -10.95
N LEU A 38 -3.62 1.70 -11.54
CA LEU A 38 -2.88 2.66 -12.36
C LEU A 38 -1.69 3.24 -11.60
N PRO A 39 -0.51 3.43 -12.21
CA PRO A 39 0.61 4.09 -11.54
C PRO A 39 0.20 5.48 -11.01
N GLY A 40 0.45 5.72 -9.72
CA GLY A 40 0.08 6.96 -9.03
C GLY A 40 -1.43 7.21 -8.84
N HIS A 41 -2.32 6.32 -9.29
CA HIS A 41 -3.77 6.48 -9.20
C HIS A 41 -4.49 5.14 -8.94
N PHE A 42 -5.81 5.13 -8.89
CA PHE A 42 -6.60 3.89 -8.87
C PHE A 42 -7.95 4.14 -9.51
N ILE A 43 -8.29 3.30 -10.50
CA ILE A 43 -9.51 3.41 -11.30
C ILE A 43 -10.25 2.08 -11.27
N VAL A 44 -11.41 2.02 -11.93
CA VAL A 44 -12.13 0.75 -12.12
C VAL A 44 -12.29 0.43 -13.60
N GLY A 45 -12.15 -0.85 -13.93
CA GLY A 45 -12.52 -1.42 -15.22
C GLY A 45 -13.95 -1.95 -15.13
N CYS A 46 -14.73 -1.66 -16.16
CA CYS A 46 -16.06 -2.22 -16.37
C CYS A 46 -16.04 -2.98 -17.68
N SER A 47 -16.62 -4.17 -17.67
CA SER A 47 -16.85 -4.95 -18.87
C SER A 47 -18.35 -5.18 -19.05
N ASP A 48 -18.84 -4.91 -20.25
CA ASP A 48 -20.12 -5.43 -20.72
C ASP A 48 -19.86 -6.46 -21.84
N LYS A 49 -20.93 -6.98 -22.45
CA LYS A 49 -20.81 -8.00 -23.51
C LYS A 49 -20.12 -7.48 -24.78
N VAL A 50 -19.91 -6.17 -24.91
CA VAL A 50 -19.56 -5.49 -26.17
C VAL A 50 -18.27 -4.68 -26.04
N SER A 51 -17.93 -4.20 -24.85
CA SER A 51 -16.85 -3.26 -24.61
C SER A 51 -16.28 -3.33 -23.19
N THR A 52 -14.98 -3.05 -23.10
CA THR A 52 -14.30 -2.74 -21.84
C THR A 52 -14.06 -1.25 -21.78
N TYR A 53 -14.42 -0.62 -20.69
CA TYR A 53 -14.19 0.80 -20.45
C TYR A 53 -13.72 1.04 -19.02
N TRP A 54 -13.08 2.18 -18.80
CA TRP A 54 -12.56 2.56 -17.49
C TRP A 54 -13.38 3.71 -16.93
N ILE A 55 -13.47 3.76 -15.60
CA ILE A 55 -14.11 4.84 -14.88
C ILE A 55 -13.14 5.32 -13.82
N ASP A 56 -13.11 6.64 -13.58
CA ASP A 56 -12.41 7.27 -12.47
C ASP A 56 -13.39 7.70 -11.37
N PRO A 57 -13.59 6.89 -10.32
CA PRO A 57 -14.46 7.25 -9.20
C PRO A 57 -13.97 8.45 -8.39
N PHE A 58 -12.68 8.78 -8.45
CA PHE A 58 -12.13 9.93 -7.73
C PHE A 58 -12.47 11.24 -8.43
N HIS A 59 -12.42 11.26 -9.75
CA HIS A 59 -12.81 12.41 -10.56
C HIS A 59 -14.28 12.33 -10.98
N GLY A 60 -15.17 12.08 -10.02
CA GLY A 60 -16.62 12.17 -10.20
C GLY A 60 -17.25 11.08 -11.07
N GLY A 61 -16.57 9.94 -11.27
CA GLY A 61 -17.09 8.84 -12.10
C GLY A 61 -16.92 9.09 -13.60
N ARG A 62 -15.94 9.91 -13.99
CA ARG A 62 -15.61 10.16 -15.40
C ARG A 62 -15.27 8.86 -16.11
N ILE A 63 -15.89 8.62 -17.28
CA ILE A 63 -15.51 7.53 -18.18
C ILE A 63 -14.19 7.91 -18.86
N LEU A 64 -13.25 6.98 -18.88
CA LEU A 64 -11.90 7.16 -19.41
C LEU A 64 -11.71 6.33 -20.68
N THR A 65 -11.09 6.95 -21.67
CA THR A 65 -10.50 6.25 -22.81
C THR A 65 -9.12 5.69 -22.44
N PHE A 66 -8.54 4.84 -23.29
CA PHE A 66 -7.15 4.42 -23.12
C PHE A 66 -6.18 5.61 -23.13
N ALA A 67 -6.43 6.63 -23.97
CA ALA A 67 -5.62 7.84 -24.02
C ALA A 67 -5.68 8.64 -22.71
N ASP A 68 -6.86 8.72 -22.07
CA ASP A 68 -6.99 9.33 -20.75
C ASP A 68 -6.21 8.56 -19.68
N CYS A 69 -6.25 7.22 -19.72
CA CYS A 69 -5.47 6.39 -18.81
C CYS A 69 -3.96 6.64 -18.97
N CYS A 70 -3.47 6.72 -20.21
CA CYS A 70 -2.07 7.04 -20.49
C CYS A 70 -1.68 8.40 -19.89
N LYS A 71 -2.54 9.41 -20.05
CA LYS A 71 -2.31 10.75 -19.50
C LYS A 71 -2.22 10.71 -17.98
N LEU A 72 -3.17 10.06 -17.31
CA LEU A 72 -3.19 9.93 -15.84
C LEU A 72 -1.94 9.22 -15.31
N ALA A 73 -1.52 8.12 -15.95
CA ALA A 73 -0.31 7.38 -15.55
C ALA A 73 0.97 8.22 -15.74
N LYS A 74 1.06 8.97 -16.85
CA LYS A 74 2.19 9.85 -17.14
C LYS A 74 2.27 11.00 -16.14
N GLU A 75 1.15 11.65 -15.84
CA GLU A 75 1.10 12.77 -14.90
C GLU A 75 1.43 12.35 -13.46
N ALA A 76 1.00 11.16 -13.04
CA ALA A 76 1.14 10.73 -11.65
C ALA A 76 2.48 10.05 -11.34
N SER A 77 3.11 9.38 -12.30
CA SER A 77 4.37 8.65 -12.06
C SER A 77 5.29 8.52 -13.28
N ASP A 78 5.11 9.35 -14.30
CA ASP A 78 5.86 9.31 -15.56
C ASP A 78 5.73 8.00 -16.38
N ALA A 79 4.80 7.12 -16.00
CA ALA A 79 4.66 5.79 -16.58
C ALA A 79 4.04 5.83 -17.99
N ASP A 80 4.58 5.02 -18.91
CA ASP A 80 4.04 4.84 -20.26
C ASP A 80 3.24 3.53 -20.39
N LEU A 81 1.91 3.65 -20.42
CA LEU A 81 1.01 2.51 -20.61
C LEU A 81 1.09 1.90 -22.01
N ARG A 82 1.59 2.63 -23.02
CA ARG A 82 1.77 2.06 -24.37
C ARG A 82 2.91 1.05 -24.37
N ALA A 83 3.96 1.33 -23.60
CA ALA A 83 5.07 0.41 -23.39
C ALA A 83 4.68 -0.78 -22.49
N ASN A 84 3.75 -0.58 -21.54
CA ASN A 84 3.26 -1.64 -20.67
C ASN A 84 1.73 -1.61 -20.45
N PRO A 85 0.94 -2.15 -21.39
CA PRO A 85 -0.52 -2.17 -21.30
C PRO A 85 -1.05 -3.03 -20.15
N ALA A 86 -0.24 -3.98 -19.64
CA ALA A 86 -0.62 -4.86 -18.53
C ALA A 86 -0.88 -4.09 -17.21
N LEU A 87 -0.43 -2.83 -17.11
CA LEU A 87 -0.76 -1.92 -16.01
C LEU A 87 -2.26 -1.57 -15.92
N LEU A 88 -3.05 -1.86 -16.96
CA LEU A 88 -4.51 -1.75 -16.95
C LEU A 88 -5.23 -3.06 -16.60
N ALA A 89 -4.49 -4.13 -16.28
CA ALA A 89 -5.11 -5.38 -15.87
C ALA A 89 -5.81 -5.24 -14.49
N PRO A 90 -6.94 -5.93 -14.30
CA PRO A 90 -7.57 -6.08 -12.99
C PRO A 90 -6.59 -6.55 -11.91
N LEU A 91 -6.63 -5.90 -10.75
CA LEU A 91 -5.85 -6.34 -9.59
C LEU A 91 -6.61 -7.42 -8.80
N PRO A 92 -5.92 -8.49 -8.37
CA PRO A 92 -6.50 -9.43 -7.43
C PRO A 92 -6.78 -8.75 -6.09
N LYS A 93 -7.80 -9.22 -5.37
CA LYS A 93 -8.24 -8.66 -4.07
C LYS A 93 -7.09 -8.47 -3.07
N ARG A 94 -6.13 -9.41 -3.05
CA ARG A 94 -4.94 -9.35 -2.20
C ARG A 94 -4.06 -8.13 -2.50
N GLN A 95 -3.87 -7.78 -3.78
CA GLN A 95 -3.10 -6.61 -4.18
C GLN A 95 -3.83 -5.30 -3.85
N ILE A 96 -5.17 -5.28 -3.98
CA ILE A 96 -5.99 -4.15 -3.55
C ILE A 96 -5.84 -3.93 -2.03
N LEU A 97 -5.91 -5.01 -1.24
CA LEU A 97 -5.70 -4.97 0.21
C LEU A 97 -4.31 -4.43 0.57
N ILE A 98 -3.26 -4.94 -0.07
CA ILE A 98 -1.88 -4.47 0.14
C ILE A 98 -1.79 -2.96 -0.14
N ARG A 99 -2.34 -2.46 -1.26
CA ARG A 99 -2.34 -1.02 -1.56
C ARG A 99 -3.09 -0.20 -0.50
N MET A 100 -4.23 -0.69 0.00
CA MET A 100 -4.95 -0.03 1.08
C MET A 100 -4.14 0.02 2.37
N LEU A 101 -3.51 -1.09 2.75
CA LEU A 101 -2.65 -1.18 3.92
C LEU A 101 -1.43 -0.26 3.78
N SER A 102 -0.81 -0.19 2.60
CA SER A 102 0.30 0.73 2.33
C SER A 102 -0.11 2.20 2.49
N ASN A 103 -1.31 2.59 2.06
CA ASN A 103 -1.83 3.93 2.30
C ASN A 103 -2.02 4.21 3.80
N LEU A 104 -2.53 3.24 4.57
CA LEU A 104 -2.68 3.36 6.02
C LEU A 104 -1.33 3.41 6.74
N LYS A 105 -0.36 2.61 6.31
CA LYS A 105 1.02 2.60 6.82
C LYS A 105 1.62 4.01 6.73
N VAL A 106 1.57 4.63 5.56
CA VAL A 106 2.10 5.98 5.35
C VAL A 106 1.43 6.99 6.28
N ILE A 107 0.10 6.94 6.42
CA ILE A 107 -0.64 7.85 7.30
C ILE A 107 -0.23 7.66 8.76
N TYR A 108 -0.18 6.42 9.25
CA TYR A 108 0.11 6.15 10.65
C TYR A 108 1.57 6.36 11.02
N LEU A 109 2.51 6.08 10.11
CA LEU A 109 3.93 6.40 10.32
C LEU A 109 4.15 7.92 10.36
N ARG A 110 3.59 8.67 9.40
CA ARG A 110 3.70 10.15 9.37
C ARG A 110 3.05 10.83 10.56
N GLY A 111 1.91 10.30 11.02
CA GLY A 111 1.21 10.80 12.19
C GLY A 111 1.71 10.21 13.51
N GLU A 112 2.87 9.55 13.52
CA GLU A 112 3.51 8.91 14.69
C GLU A 112 2.57 8.01 15.53
N SER A 113 1.55 7.47 14.88
CA SER A 113 0.57 6.58 15.49
C SER A 113 1.12 5.15 15.53
N PHE A 114 2.23 4.96 16.24
CA PHE A 114 3.07 3.75 16.21
C PHE A 114 2.30 2.46 16.52
N ASN A 115 1.32 2.49 17.43
CA ASN A 115 0.46 1.34 17.70
C ASN A 115 -0.36 0.90 16.46
N LYS A 116 -0.94 1.85 15.73
CA LYS A 116 -1.71 1.57 14.51
C LYS A 116 -0.78 1.21 13.35
N ALA A 117 0.37 1.87 13.25
CA ALA A 117 1.39 1.55 12.26
C ALA A 117 1.85 0.08 12.41
N ARG A 118 2.14 -0.36 13.64
CA ARG A 118 2.50 -1.76 13.92
C ARG A 118 1.42 -2.74 13.47
N GLN A 119 0.15 -2.50 13.81
CA GLN A 119 -0.96 -3.37 13.40
C GLN A 119 -1.07 -3.50 11.86
N VAL A 120 -0.89 -2.39 11.14
CA VAL A 120 -0.89 -2.41 9.67
C VAL A 120 0.32 -3.15 9.11
N LEU A 121 1.50 -2.96 9.71
CA LEU A 121 2.73 -3.66 9.32
C LEU A 121 2.63 -5.17 9.57
N ASP A 122 1.99 -5.60 10.66
CA ASP A 122 1.71 -7.02 10.94
C ASP A 122 0.87 -7.65 9.83
N LEU A 123 -0.16 -6.94 9.35
CA LEU A 123 -0.99 -7.37 8.23
C LEU A 123 -0.23 -7.37 6.90
N LEU A 124 0.62 -6.37 6.66
CA LEU A 124 1.45 -6.28 5.45
C LEU A 124 2.48 -7.42 5.40
N ILE A 125 3.16 -7.71 6.50
CA ILE A 125 4.11 -8.84 6.60
C ILE A 125 3.38 -10.16 6.40
N SER A 126 2.19 -10.33 6.98
CA SER A 126 1.37 -11.52 6.75
C SER A 126 0.94 -11.65 5.27
N ALA A 127 0.72 -10.52 4.61
CA ALA A 127 0.36 -10.47 3.19
C ALA A 127 1.60 -10.53 2.27
N MET A 128 2.82 -10.30 2.73
CA MET A 128 4.02 -10.27 1.89
C MET A 128 5.22 -10.67 2.75
N PRO A 129 5.31 -11.94 3.17
CA PRO A 129 6.30 -12.38 4.15
C PRO A 129 7.74 -12.24 3.65
N ASP A 130 7.92 -12.22 2.33
CA ASP A 130 9.23 -12.12 1.68
C ASP A 130 9.58 -10.67 1.27
N TYR A 131 8.82 -9.66 1.71
CA TYR A 131 9.09 -8.27 1.39
C TYR A 131 9.89 -7.59 2.52
N PRO A 132 11.21 -7.36 2.35
CA PRO A 132 12.11 -6.95 3.44
C PRO A 132 11.71 -5.63 4.09
N GLU A 133 11.28 -4.67 3.28
CA GLU A 133 11.00 -3.29 3.70
C GLU A 133 9.95 -3.20 4.82
N GLU A 134 8.95 -4.11 4.89
CA GLU A 134 7.98 -4.04 5.99
C GLU A 134 8.59 -4.45 7.34
N TYR A 135 9.56 -5.36 7.35
CA TYR A 135 10.31 -5.69 8.57
C TYR A 135 11.16 -4.51 9.01
N ARG A 136 11.84 -3.81 8.10
CA ARG A 136 12.60 -2.60 8.45
C ARG A 136 11.71 -1.51 9.05
N HIS A 137 10.56 -1.26 8.44
CA HIS A 137 9.57 -0.32 8.97
C HIS A 137 9.06 -0.74 10.35
N ARG A 138 8.72 -2.01 10.56
CA ARG A 138 8.22 -2.50 11.86
C ARG A 138 9.30 -2.52 12.94
N GLY A 139 10.54 -2.86 12.58
CA GLY A 139 11.70 -2.73 13.46
C GLY A 139 11.92 -1.30 13.94
N THR A 140 11.78 -0.31 13.05
CA THR A 140 11.84 1.12 13.39
C THR A 140 10.70 1.53 14.34
N VAL A 141 9.48 1.03 14.09
CA VAL A 141 8.33 1.25 14.98
C VAL A 141 8.59 0.64 16.36
N HIS A 142 9.14 -0.58 16.43
CA HIS A 142 9.49 -1.21 17.70
C HIS A 142 10.56 -0.46 18.47
N LEU A 143 11.57 0.11 17.79
CA LEU A 143 12.56 1.00 18.43
C LEU A 143 11.91 2.23 19.05
N ARG A 144 10.97 2.88 18.34
CA ARG A 144 10.21 4.03 18.88
C ARG A 144 9.35 3.67 20.08
N GLN A 145 8.95 2.41 20.19
CA GLN A 145 8.18 1.87 21.31
C GLN A 145 9.03 1.24 22.42
N LEU A 146 10.37 1.36 22.34
CA LEU A 146 11.33 0.73 23.26
C LEU A 146 11.21 -0.80 23.34
N ASN A 147 10.59 -1.44 22.34
CA ASN A 147 10.53 -2.89 22.23
C ASN A 147 11.79 -3.41 21.52
N HIS A 148 12.92 -3.35 22.22
CA HIS A 148 14.23 -3.68 21.67
C HIS A 148 14.35 -5.13 21.18
N ARG A 149 13.64 -6.07 21.81
CA ARG A 149 13.64 -7.47 21.38
C ARG A 149 12.97 -7.63 20.02
N ALA A 150 11.74 -7.14 19.86
CA ALA A 150 11.04 -7.26 18.58
C ALA A 150 11.71 -6.42 17.49
N ALA A 151 12.27 -5.26 17.84
CA ALA A 151 13.07 -4.46 16.91
C ALA A 151 14.25 -5.25 16.34
N LYS A 152 15.01 -5.95 17.20
CA LYS A 152 16.12 -6.78 16.79
C LYS A 152 15.67 -7.88 15.83
N GLU A 153 14.64 -8.64 16.20
CA GLU A 153 14.12 -9.76 15.39
C GLU A 153 13.71 -9.31 13.98
N ASP A 154 13.05 -8.16 13.86
CA ASP A 154 12.65 -7.58 12.57
C ASP A 154 13.84 -7.07 11.74
N LEU A 155 14.78 -6.35 12.37
CA LEU A 155 15.96 -5.81 11.68
C LEU A 155 16.92 -6.93 11.21
N GLU A 156 17.05 -8.00 11.98
CA GLU A 156 17.79 -9.21 11.55
C GLU A 156 17.08 -9.91 10.38
N THR A 157 15.76 -9.98 10.42
CA THR A 157 14.97 -10.54 9.31
C THR A 157 15.11 -9.72 8.04
N TYR A 158 15.10 -8.38 8.14
CA TYR A 158 15.38 -7.47 7.03
C TYR A 158 16.75 -7.76 6.39
N LEU A 159 17.82 -7.80 7.20
CA LEU A 159 19.18 -8.06 6.69
C LEU A 159 19.35 -9.46 6.09
N ARG A 160 18.56 -10.44 6.55
CA ARG A 160 18.56 -11.80 5.99
C ARG A 160 17.86 -11.83 4.62
N LEU A 161 16.73 -11.14 4.47
CA LEU A 161 15.99 -11.09 3.22
C LEU A 161 16.65 -10.19 2.17
N GLU A 162 17.35 -9.13 2.61
CA GLU A 162 18.05 -8.20 1.72
C GLU A 162 19.51 -7.96 2.16
N PRO A 163 20.42 -8.92 1.94
CA PRO A 163 21.80 -8.82 2.40
C PRO A 163 22.58 -7.65 1.78
N ASN A 164 22.20 -7.17 0.60
CA ASN A 164 22.91 -6.11 -0.10
C ASN A 164 22.17 -4.76 -0.03
N ALA A 165 21.24 -4.60 0.92
CA ALA A 165 20.48 -3.37 1.09
C ALA A 165 21.40 -2.14 1.29
N PRO A 166 21.09 -0.99 0.67
CA PRO A 166 21.80 0.26 0.91
C PRO A 166 21.83 0.66 2.38
N GLU A 167 20.76 0.37 3.13
CA GLU A 167 20.58 0.69 4.54
C GLU A 167 21.29 -0.29 5.49
N ARG A 168 22.00 -1.31 4.97
CA ARG A 168 22.60 -2.38 5.77
C ARG A 168 23.48 -1.86 6.90
N GLU A 169 24.36 -0.91 6.62
CA GLU A 169 25.27 -0.37 7.63
C GLU A 169 24.54 0.47 8.69
N GLU A 170 23.46 1.16 8.31
CA GLU A 170 22.61 1.87 9.27
C GLU A 170 21.86 0.89 10.18
N VAL A 171 21.26 -0.16 9.61
CA VAL A 171 20.55 -1.19 10.38
C VAL A 171 21.50 -1.93 11.33
N LYS A 172 22.73 -2.24 10.91
CA LYS A 172 23.74 -2.83 11.80
C LYS A 172 24.09 -1.92 12.98
N LYS A 173 24.20 -0.60 12.77
CA LYS A 173 24.42 0.35 13.88
C LYS A 173 23.27 0.31 14.88
N GLN A 174 22.02 0.27 14.40
CA GLN A 174 20.84 0.15 15.26
C GLN A 174 20.88 -1.14 16.08
N LEU A 175 21.25 -2.28 15.46
CA LEU A 175 21.41 -3.55 16.17
C LEU A 175 22.51 -3.49 17.24
N LEU A 176 23.66 -2.90 16.94
CA LEU A 176 24.74 -2.72 17.92
C LEU A 176 24.31 -1.86 19.12
N LEU A 177 23.52 -0.81 18.87
CA LEU A 177 22.96 0.02 19.95
C LEU A 177 22.04 -0.81 20.84
N ILE A 178 21.12 -1.60 20.26
CA ILE A 178 20.23 -2.49 21.02
C ILE A 178 21.03 -3.43 21.94
N GLU A 179 22.12 -4.03 21.44
CA GLU A 179 22.96 -4.93 22.25
C GLU A 179 23.66 -4.22 23.40
N ARG A 180 24.17 -3.00 23.17
CA ARG A 180 24.78 -2.19 24.24
C ARG A 180 23.77 -1.83 25.34
N TRP A 181 22.54 -1.49 24.96
CA TRP A 181 21.45 -1.23 25.93
C TRP A 181 21.16 -2.45 26.80
N LYS A 182 21.14 -3.66 26.21
CA LYS A 182 20.98 -4.89 26.98
C LYS A 182 22.15 -5.17 27.92
N ALA A 183 23.38 -4.95 27.47
CA ALA A 183 24.57 -5.20 28.26
C ALA A 183 24.73 -4.26 29.46
N GLY A 184 24.23 -3.01 29.36
CA GLY A 184 24.26 -2.05 30.47
C GLY A 184 23.12 -2.19 31.50
N LEU A 185 22.18 -3.10 31.28
CA LEU A 185 21.08 -3.41 32.22
C LEU A 185 21.36 -4.65 33.09
N ASN A 186 22.46 -5.37 32.80
CA ASN A 186 22.98 -6.48 33.60
C ASN A 186 24.13 -5.99 34.48
#